data_AF-A0A6A0GRE4-F1
#
_entry.id   AF-A0A6A0GRE4-F1
#
_cell.length_a   1.000
_cell.length_b   1.000
_cell.length_c   1.000
_cell.angle_alpha   90.00
_cell.angle_beta   90.00
_cell.angle_gamma   90.00
#
_symmetry.space_group_name_H-M   'P 1'
#
loop_
_entity.id
_entity.type
_entity.pdbx_description
1 polymer ?
#
loop_
_entity_poly.entity_id
_entity_poly.type
_entity_poly.pdbx_seq_one_letter_code
_entity_poly.pdbx_strand_id
1 'polypeptide(L)'
;MRKMVSMLYCTHRCCMDCAKTYFTYQIKTKNIRELRCPFCNEPNLDTVEESATEYFNHLDILLKSIVDADTHELFQRKLRDLSLMSVTLWEEQHEGISCDAFAKWKHENDPEAQAQGVAKHLAENGITCPKCRFQYSLAKGGCMHFTCSECKYEFCSGCGQPFRQGAR
;
A
#
# COMPACT_ATOMS: atom_id res chain seq x y z
N MET A 1 -12.79 32.87 29.80
CA MET A 1 -11.81 32.50 28.74
C MET A 1 -12.49 31.54 27.78
N ARG A 2 -12.44 31.80 26.47
CA ARG A 2 -12.92 30.82 25.47
C ARG A 2 -11.89 29.70 25.37
N LYS A 3 -12.32 28.45 25.58
CA LYS A 3 -11.45 27.27 25.43
C LYS A 3 -11.06 27.13 23.96
N MET A 4 -9.77 26.95 23.70
CA MET A 4 -9.22 26.78 22.35
C MET A 4 -8.98 25.29 22.08
N VAL A 5 -9.21 24.88 20.85
CA VAL A 5 -9.01 23.52 20.35
C VAL A 5 -7.93 23.54 19.29
N SER A 6 -6.99 22.60 19.38
CA SER A 6 -5.96 22.38 18.35
C SER A 6 -6.38 21.24 17.43
N MET A 7 -6.11 21.39 16.14
CA MET A 7 -6.32 20.32 15.16
C MET A 7 -5.26 19.24 15.31
N LEU A 8 -5.61 17.98 15.00
CA LEU A 8 -4.78 16.82 15.33
C LEU A 8 -3.52 16.67 14.47
N TYR A 9 -3.61 17.03 13.18
CA TYR A 9 -2.55 16.80 12.18
C TYR A 9 -2.01 18.10 11.55
N CYS A 10 -2.30 19.26 12.14
CA CYS A 10 -1.76 20.54 11.68
C CYS A 10 -1.66 21.55 12.83
N THR A 11 -1.04 22.70 12.56
CA THR A 11 -0.82 23.76 13.56
C THR A 11 -2.05 24.65 13.79
N HIS A 12 -3.16 24.42 13.08
CA HIS A 12 -4.36 25.23 13.16
C HIS A 12 -5.09 25.06 14.50
N ARG A 13 -5.69 26.15 14.97
CA ARG A 13 -6.43 26.21 16.22
C ARG A 13 -7.66 27.09 16.06
N CYS A 14 -8.76 26.73 16.70
CA CYS A 14 -9.98 27.54 16.73
C CYS A 14 -10.63 27.48 18.12
N CYS A 15 -11.63 28.33 18.36
CA CYS A 15 -12.38 28.25 19.61
C CYS A 15 -13.24 26.97 19.62
N MET A 16 -13.60 26.53 20.83
CA MET A 16 -14.42 25.34 21.03
C MET A 16 -15.78 25.42 20.33
N ASP A 17 -16.41 26.60 20.27
CA ASP A 17 -17.70 26.80 19.61
C ASP A 17 -17.59 26.62 18.09
N CYS A 18 -16.51 27.13 17.47
CA CYS A 18 -16.24 26.94 16.05
C CYS A 18 -15.96 25.46 15.75
N ALA A 19 -15.14 24.79 16.56
CA ALA A 19 -14.87 23.37 16.41
C ALA A 19 -16.16 22.55 16.51
N LYS A 20 -16.99 22.82 17.52
CA LYS A 20 -18.27 22.15 17.72
C LYS A 20 -19.19 22.34 16.52
N THR A 21 -19.37 23.57 16.08
CA THR A 21 -20.25 23.88 14.93
C THR A 21 -19.80 23.17 13.67
N TYR A 22 -18.50 23.23 13.38
CA TYR A 22 -17.92 22.58 12.21
C TYR A 22 -18.08 21.06 12.25
N PHE A 23 -17.62 20.40 13.32
CA PHE A 23 -17.67 18.95 13.40
C PHE A 23 -19.11 18.44 13.45
N THR A 24 -20.03 19.11 14.15
CA THR A 24 -21.45 18.75 14.13
C THR A 24 -22.02 18.81 12.71
N TYR A 25 -21.72 19.86 11.94
CA TYR A 25 -22.16 19.96 10.55
C TYR A 25 -21.57 18.85 9.67
N GLN A 26 -20.25 18.62 9.76
CA GLN A 26 -19.58 17.60 8.97
C GLN A 26 -20.11 16.19 9.28
N ILE A 27 -20.27 15.84 10.57
CA ILE A 27 -20.79 14.52 10.98
C ILE A 27 -22.21 14.32 10.45
N LYS A 28 -23.07 15.34 10.55
CA LYS A 28 -24.48 15.23 10.17
C LYS A 28 -24.70 15.20 8.66
N THR A 29 -23.89 15.91 7.90
CA THR A 29 -24.19 16.20 6.48
C THR A 29 -23.23 15.56 5.49
N LYS A 30 -22.02 15.16 5.92
CA LYS A 30 -20.95 14.70 5.02
C LYS A 30 -20.56 13.25 5.26
N ASN A 31 -19.72 12.74 4.35
CA ASN A 31 -19.05 11.47 4.54
C ASN A 31 -18.03 11.57 5.68
N ILE A 32 -17.80 10.47 6.41
CA ILE A 32 -16.84 10.44 7.53
C ILE A 32 -15.40 10.72 7.05
N ARG A 33 -15.05 10.38 5.81
CA ARG A 33 -13.76 10.72 5.17
C ARG A 33 -13.57 12.21 4.93
N GLU A 34 -14.62 13.03 5.03
CA GLU A 34 -14.54 14.49 4.94
C GLU A 34 -14.33 15.18 6.31
N LEU A 35 -14.22 14.42 7.40
CA LEU A 35 -13.95 14.97 8.73
C LEU A 35 -12.49 15.36 8.88
N ARG A 36 -12.08 16.41 8.16
CA ARG A 36 -10.70 16.93 8.11
C ARG A 36 -10.60 18.28 8.81
N CYS A 37 -9.40 18.84 8.86
CA CYS A 37 -9.21 20.20 9.37
C CYS A 37 -10.00 21.23 8.53
N PRO A 38 -10.79 22.14 9.14
CA PRO A 38 -11.57 23.16 8.42
C PRO A 38 -10.72 24.21 7.70
N PHE A 39 -9.41 24.29 8.01
CA PHE A 39 -8.52 25.33 7.47
C PHE A 39 -7.63 24.84 6.33
N CYS A 40 -7.17 23.58 6.40
CA CYS A 40 -6.20 23.04 5.44
C CYS A 40 -6.61 21.71 4.82
N ASN A 41 -7.75 21.13 5.20
CA ASN A 41 -8.23 19.84 4.70
C ASN A 41 -7.27 18.66 4.89
N GLU A 42 -6.37 18.72 5.87
CA GLU A 42 -5.52 17.61 6.27
C GLU A 42 -6.18 16.81 7.43
N PRO A 43 -5.89 15.50 7.57
CA PRO A 43 -5.04 14.66 6.72
C PRO A 43 -5.79 14.10 5.49
N ASN A 44 -5.05 13.59 4.50
CA ASN A 44 -5.60 12.82 3.39
C ASN A 44 -6.06 11.43 3.84
N LEU A 45 -7.38 11.24 3.97
CA LEU A 45 -8.02 10.00 4.44
C LEU A 45 -8.26 8.95 3.35
N ASP A 46 -7.77 9.16 2.12
CA ASP A 46 -8.03 8.29 0.97
C ASP A 46 -6.88 7.33 0.62
N THR A 47 -5.71 7.48 1.25
CA THR A 47 -4.47 6.81 0.80
C THR A 47 -4.15 5.51 1.53
N VAL A 48 -4.14 5.51 2.86
CA VAL A 48 -3.73 4.36 3.69
C VAL A 48 -4.77 4.14 4.79
N GLU A 49 -5.38 2.95 4.84
CA GLU A 49 -6.43 2.64 5.81
C GLU A 49 -5.93 2.74 7.25
N GLU A 50 -4.72 2.24 7.56
CA GLU A 50 -4.12 2.35 8.90
C GLU A 50 -3.99 3.81 9.38
N SER A 51 -3.56 4.72 8.48
CA SER A 51 -3.43 6.14 8.80
C SER A 51 -4.79 6.80 9.06
N ALA A 52 -5.83 6.37 8.35
CA ALA A 52 -7.19 6.85 8.59
C ALA A 52 -7.73 6.32 9.93
N THR A 53 -7.47 5.07 10.27
CA THR A 53 -7.86 4.47 11.56
C THR A 53 -7.23 5.20 12.73
N GLU A 54 -5.92 5.47 12.68
CA GLU A 54 -5.22 6.22 13.73
C GLU A 54 -5.81 7.63 13.90
N TYR A 55 -6.06 8.33 12.78
CA TYR A 55 -6.70 9.63 12.80
C TYR A 55 -8.07 9.60 13.47
N PHE A 56 -8.94 8.64 13.12
CA PHE A 56 -10.28 8.53 13.69
C PHE A 56 -10.25 8.19 15.18
N ASN A 57 -9.25 7.43 15.66
CA ASN A 57 -9.08 7.17 17.10
C ASN A 57 -8.75 8.45 17.87
N HIS A 58 -7.85 9.28 17.35
CA HIS A 58 -7.55 10.58 17.96
C HIS A 58 -8.75 11.54 17.86
N LEU A 59 -9.49 11.50 16.75
CA LEU A 59 -10.69 12.30 16.55
C LEU A 59 -11.83 11.92 17.50
N ASP A 60 -12.03 10.63 17.79
CA ASP A 60 -13.00 10.14 18.77
C ASP A 60 -12.80 10.79 20.14
N ILE A 61 -11.56 10.77 20.64
CA ILE A 61 -11.20 11.38 21.94
C ILE A 61 -11.49 12.88 21.93
N LEU A 62 -11.15 13.57 20.83
CA LEU A 62 -11.40 15.00 20.68
C LEU A 62 -12.91 15.30 20.68
N LEU A 63 -13.68 14.57 19.87
CA LEU A 63 -15.11 14.78 19.67
C LEU A 63 -15.93 14.53 20.94
N LYS A 64 -15.58 13.53 21.76
CA LYS A 64 -16.23 13.30 23.08
C LYS A 64 -16.27 14.54 23.96
N SER A 65 -15.29 15.43 23.81
CA SER A 65 -15.20 16.66 24.61
C SER A 65 -15.86 17.88 23.95
N ILE A 66 -16.20 17.82 22.66
CA ILE A 66 -16.63 18.98 21.85
C ILE A 66 -18.10 18.89 21.45
N VAL A 67 -18.55 17.72 20.97
CA VAL A 67 -19.92 17.54 20.44
C VAL A 67 -20.84 16.91 21.49
N ASP A 68 -22.15 17.05 21.30
CA ASP A 68 -23.17 16.36 22.12
C ASP A 68 -23.18 14.84 21.89
N ALA A 69 -23.82 14.12 22.81
CA ALA A 69 -23.89 12.66 22.80
C ALA A 69 -24.49 12.10 21.51
N ASP A 70 -25.60 12.66 21.03
CA ASP A 70 -26.29 12.19 19.83
C ASP A 70 -25.42 12.37 18.58
N THR A 71 -24.74 13.51 18.46
CA THR A 71 -23.79 13.76 17.37
C THR A 71 -22.59 12.82 17.44
N HIS A 72 -22.07 12.56 18.64
CA HIS A 72 -20.99 11.61 18.86
C HIS A 72 -21.39 10.18 18.49
N GLU A 73 -22.60 9.76 18.86
CA GLU A 73 -23.16 8.45 18.50
C GLU A 73 -23.31 8.30 16.97
N LEU A 74 -23.75 9.37 16.28
CA LEU A 74 -23.82 9.38 14.83
C LEU A 74 -22.44 9.21 14.17
N PHE A 75 -21.40 9.86 14.71
CA PHE A 75 -20.02 9.66 14.27
C PHE A 75 -19.59 8.20 14.44
N GLN A 76 -19.83 7.62 15.62
CA GLN A 76 -19.51 6.22 15.91
C GLN A 76 -20.27 5.24 14.99
N ARG A 77 -21.54 5.51 14.68
CA ARG A 77 -22.31 4.71 13.72
C ARG A 77 -21.70 4.78 12.33
N LYS A 78 -21.39 5.98 11.83
CA LYS A 78 -20.73 6.16 10.52
C LYS A 78 -19.36 5.48 10.45
N LEU A 79 -18.60 5.45 11.56
CA LEU A 79 -17.30 4.79 11.62
C LEU A 79 -17.43 3.26 11.56
N ARG A 80 -18.45 2.70 12.23
CA ARG A 80 -18.79 1.27 12.09
C ARG A 80 -19.21 0.93 10.67
N ASP A 81 -20.07 1.75 10.05
CA ASP A 81 -20.52 1.52 8.67
C ASP A 81 -19.34 1.57 7.69
N LEU A 82 -18.38 2.48 7.89
CA LEU A 82 -17.14 2.52 7.11
C LEU A 82 -16.32 1.23 7.29
N SER A 83 -16.18 0.76 8.53
CA SER A 83 -15.45 -0.47 8.85
C SER A 83 -16.13 -1.71 8.25
N LEU A 84 -17.47 -1.74 8.22
CA LEU A 84 -18.21 -2.81 7.56
C LEU A 84 -17.98 -2.83 6.04
N MET A 85 -17.85 -1.67 5.41
CA MET A 85 -17.54 -1.58 3.97
C MET A 85 -16.10 -2.00 3.64
N SER A 86 -15.13 -1.78 4.54
CA SER A 86 -13.74 -2.22 4.31
C SER A 86 -13.50 -3.69 4.65
N VAL A 87 -14.31 -4.29 5.55
CA VAL A 87 -14.11 -5.68 6.00
C VAL A 87 -14.60 -6.73 5.01
N THR A 88 -15.43 -6.39 4.01
CA THR A 88 -15.94 -7.39 3.06
C THR A 88 -16.22 -6.83 1.67
N LEU A 89 -15.20 -6.66 0.83
CA LEU A 89 -15.39 -6.97 -0.58
C LEU A 89 -15.19 -8.49 -0.70
N TRP A 90 -16.30 -9.23 -0.71
CA TRP A 90 -16.25 -10.64 -1.07
C TRP A 90 -15.69 -10.75 -2.49
N GLU A 91 -14.53 -11.37 -2.61
CA GLU A 91 -13.92 -11.64 -3.90
C GLU A 91 -14.53 -12.90 -4.49
N GLU A 92 -14.78 -12.92 -5.80
CA GLU A 92 -15.32 -14.09 -6.51
C GLU A 92 -14.46 -15.34 -6.23
N GLN A 93 -13.16 -15.16 -5.97
CA GLN A 93 -12.21 -16.23 -5.65
C GLN A 93 -12.41 -16.85 -4.26
N HIS A 94 -13.22 -16.23 -3.38
CA HIS A 94 -13.66 -16.84 -2.12
C HIS A 94 -14.87 -17.78 -2.35
N GLU A 95 -15.55 -17.72 -3.50
CA GLU A 95 -16.71 -18.55 -3.77
C GLU A 95 -16.36 -20.05 -3.76
N GLY A 96 -17.09 -20.83 -2.97
CA GLY A 96 -16.93 -22.29 -2.90
C GLY A 96 -15.72 -22.79 -2.10
N ILE A 97 -14.98 -21.92 -1.41
CA ILE A 97 -13.83 -22.31 -0.56
C ILE A 97 -13.95 -21.78 0.88
N SER A 98 -13.22 -22.39 1.82
CA SER A 98 -13.20 -21.95 3.22
C SER A 98 -12.38 -20.67 3.39
N CYS A 99 -12.63 -19.92 4.47
CA CYS A 99 -11.86 -18.71 4.80
C CYS A 99 -10.36 -18.99 4.92
N ASP A 100 -9.97 -20.13 5.52
CA ASP A 100 -8.56 -20.54 5.62
C ASP A 100 -7.93 -20.81 4.25
N ALA A 101 -8.68 -21.44 3.34
CA ALA A 101 -8.22 -21.71 1.98
C ALA A 101 -8.08 -20.40 1.17
N PHE A 102 -9.02 -19.46 1.34
CA PHE A 102 -8.94 -18.15 0.71
C PHE A 102 -7.78 -17.30 1.25
N ALA A 103 -7.55 -17.29 2.58
CA ALA A 103 -6.43 -16.60 3.20
C ALA A 103 -5.08 -17.12 2.67
N LYS A 104 -4.96 -18.45 2.52
CA LYS A 104 -3.79 -19.08 1.91
C LYS A 104 -3.64 -18.67 0.44
N TRP A 105 -4.73 -18.71 -0.34
CA TRP A 105 -4.72 -18.29 -1.74
C TRP A 105 -4.26 -16.83 -1.88
N LYS A 106 -4.77 -15.91 -1.04
CA LYS A 106 -4.37 -14.51 -1.01
C LYS A 106 -2.87 -14.34 -0.77
N HIS A 107 -2.31 -15.08 0.18
CA HIS A 107 -0.89 -15.04 0.47
C HIS A 107 -0.03 -15.55 -0.69
N GLU A 108 -0.45 -16.65 -1.33
CA GLU A 108 0.27 -17.23 -2.47
C GLU A 108 0.16 -16.39 -3.74
N ASN A 109 -0.94 -15.66 -3.92
CA ASN A 109 -1.20 -14.80 -5.09
C ASN A 109 -0.87 -13.33 -4.82
N ASP A 110 -0.11 -13.04 -3.76
CA ASP A 110 0.36 -11.69 -3.48
C ASP A 110 1.30 -11.21 -4.61
N PRO A 111 0.99 -10.07 -5.28
CA PRO A 111 1.76 -9.58 -6.42
C PRO A 111 3.23 -9.30 -6.10
N GLU A 112 3.53 -8.89 -4.87
CA GLU A 112 4.87 -8.56 -4.42
C GLU A 112 5.68 -9.85 -4.15
N ALA A 113 5.05 -10.86 -3.54
CA ALA A 113 5.63 -12.19 -3.39
C ALA A 113 5.91 -12.87 -4.75
N GLN A 114 5.01 -12.72 -5.72
CA GLN A 114 5.19 -13.25 -7.08
C GLN A 114 6.31 -12.51 -7.85
N ALA A 115 6.40 -11.19 -7.71
CA ALA A 115 7.49 -10.40 -8.30
C ALA A 115 8.87 -10.80 -7.75
N GLN A 116 8.96 -11.08 -6.45
CA GLN A 116 10.18 -11.62 -5.83
C GLN A 116 10.55 -13.01 -6.39
N GLY A 117 9.57 -13.84 -6.71
CA GLY A 117 9.79 -15.14 -7.36
C GLY A 117 10.49 -15.03 -8.73
N VAL A 118 10.06 -14.07 -9.56
CA VAL A 118 10.70 -13.81 -10.86
C VAL A 118 12.11 -13.26 -10.68
N ALA A 119 12.31 -12.29 -9.79
CA ALA A 119 13.63 -11.73 -9.51
C ALA A 119 14.62 -12.80 -9.00
N LYS A 120 14.17 -13.68 -8.10
CA LYS A 120 14.94 -14.82 -7.60
C LYS A 120 15.27 -15.81 -8.72
N HIS A 121 14.31 -16.16 -9.56
CA HIS A 121 14.54 -17.05 -10.69
C HIS A 121 15.55 -16.48 -11.70
N LEU A 122 15.50 -15.18 -11.98
CA LEU A 122 16.48 -14.47 -12.82
C LEU A 122 17.86 -14.39 -12.16
N ALA A 123 17.93 -14.29 -10.83
CA ALA A 123 19.19 -14.32 -10.09
C ALA A 123 19.84 -15.72 -10.14
N GLU A 124 19.05 -16.79 -9.99
CA GLU A 124 19.53 -18.18 -10.03
C GLU A 124 19.92 -18.63 -11.45
N ASN A 125 19.18 -18.18 -12.47
CA ASN A 125 19.35 -18.64 -13.87
C ASN A 125 19.99 -17.59 -14.79
N GLY A 126 20.50 -16.50 -14.22
CA GLY A 126 21.18 -15.44 -14.95
C GLY A 126 22.47 -15.89 -15.63
N ILE A 127 22.92 -15.11 -16.61
CA ILE A 127 24.17 -15.38 -17.34
C ILE A 127 25.32 -14.76 -16.54
N THR A 128 26.35 -15.54 -16.23
CA THR A 128 27.57 -15.02 -15.58
C THR A 128 28.73 -15.06 -16.56
N CYS A 129 29.41 -13.93 -16.75
CA CYS A 129 30.60 -13.90 -17.61
C CYS A 129 31.75 -14.72 -16.98
N PRO A 130 32.33 -15.71 -17.69
CA PRO A 130 33.42 -16.52 -17.13
C PRO A 130 34.73 -15.74 -16.98
N LYS A 131 34.90 -14.60 -17.68
CA LYS A 131 36.12 -13.79 -17.65
C LYS A 131 36.12 -12.76 -16.52
N CYS A 132 35.05 -11.97 -16.38
CA CYS A 132 34.98 -10.89 -15.38
C CYS A 132 33.98 -11.12 -14.24
N ARG A 133 33.21 -12.22 -14.28
CA ARG A 133 32.16 -12.58 -13.31
C ARG A 133 31.01 -11.58 -13.17
N PHE A 134 30.87 -10.64 -14.11
CA PHE A 134 29.68 -9.80 -14.17
C PHE A 134 28.44 -10.67 -14.42
N GLN A 135 27.39 -10.43 -13.64
CA GLN A 135 26.15 -11.21 -13.65
C GLN A 135 25.05 -10.43 -14.35
N TYR A 136 24.40 -11.06 -15.32
CA TYR A 136 23.26 -10.51 -16.05
C TYR A 136 21.96 -11.13 -15.53
N SER A 137 21.02 -10.28 -15.14
CA SER A 137 19.63 -10.67 -14.81
C SER A 137 18.80 -10.91 -16.09
N LEU A 138 19.33 -11.70 -17.02
CA LEU A 138 18.67 -12.04 -18.29
C LEU A 138 18.58 -13.56 -18.41
N ALA A 139 17.41 -14.07 -18.76
CA ALA A 139 17.23 -15.49 -19.08
C ALA A 139 18.02 -15.88 -20.35
N LYS A 140 18.43 -17.15 -20.44
CA LYS A 140 19.07 -17.69 -21.65
C LYS A 140 18.05 -17.68 -22.80
N GLY A 141 18.12 -16.67 -23.66
CA GLY A 141 17.27 -16.55 -24.85
C GLY A 141 17.60 -17.62 -25.92
N GLY A 142 17.01 -17.50 -27.10
CA GLY A 142 17.16 -18.49 -28.18
C GLY A 142 18.55 -18.56 -28.84
N CYS A 143 19.40 -17.54 -28.66
CA CYS A 143 20.78 -17.55 -29.17
C CYS A 143 21.77 -17.88 -28.03
N MET A 144 22.63 -18.88 -28.24
CA MET A 144 23.62 -19.31 -27.25
C MET A 144 24.90 -18.46 -27.25
N HIS A 145 25.15 -17.65 -28.28
CA HIS A 145 26.30 -16.75 -28.34
C HIS A 145 26.03 -15.48 -27.54
N PHE A 146 26.92 -15.17 -26.60
CA PHE A 146 26.81 -14.00 -25.72
C PHE A 146 28.12 -13.22 -25.67
N THR A 147 28.04 -11.90 -25.76
CA THR A 147 29.18 -10.98 -25.66
C THR A 147 29.05 -10.13 -24.39
N CYS A 148 30.01 -10.24 -23.47
CA CYS A 148 29.98 -9.50 -22.21
C CYS A 148 30.08 -7.98 -22.44
N SER A 149 29.13 -7.20 -21.91
CA SER A 149 29.13 -5.73 -21.93
C SER A 149 30.38 -5.13 -21.29
N GLU A 150 30.86 -5.71 -20.18
CA GLU A 150 31.95 -5.16 -19.36
C GLU A 150 33.34 -5.45 -19.93
N CYS A 151 33.58 -6.68 -20.38
CA CYS A 151 34.92 -7.12 -20.78
C CYS A 151 35.04 -7.58 -22.24
N LYS A 152 33.94 -7.48 -23.01
CA LYS A 152 33.82 -7.88 -24.42
C LYS A 152 34.16 -9.33 -24.74
N TYR A 153 34.25 -10.19 -23.72
CA TYR A 153 34.48 -11.61 -23.90
C TYR A 153 33.26 -12.31 -24.51
N GLU A 154 33.49 -13.14 -25.52
CA GLU A 154 32.46 -13.89 -26.23
C GLU A 154 32.43 -15.35 -25.78
N PHE A 155 31.26 -15.82 -25.37
CA PHE A 155 31.09 -17.15 -24.78
C PHE A 155 29.68 -17.72 -25.00
N CYS A 156 29.54 -19.02 -24.75
CA CYS A 156 28.25 -19.69 -24.77
C CYS A 156 27.47 -19.42 -23.47
N SER A 157 26.26 -18.84 -23.55
CA SER A 157 25.39 -18.60 -22.39
C SER A 157 24.91 -19.89 -21.71
N GLY A 158 24.92 -21.02 -22.43
CA GLY A 158 24.59 -22.35 -21.92
C GLY A 158 25.69 -22.94 -21.03
N CYS A 159 26.91 -23.08 -21.57
CA CYS A 159 28.02 -23.84 -20.97
C CYS A 159 29.24 -22.99 -20.53
N GLY A 160 29.25 -21.69 -20.79
CA GLY A 160 30.34 -20.78 -20.40
C GLY A 160 31.62 -20.88 -21.22
N GLN A 161 31.69 -21.77 -22.21
CA GLN A 161 32.89 -21.96 -23.03
C GLN A 161 33.13 -20.79 -24.01
N PRO A 162 34.40 -20.48 -24.36
CA PRO A 162 34.72 -19.45 -25.36
C PRO A 162 33.97 -19.72 -26.67
N PHE A 163 33.37 -18.68 -27.23
CA PHE A 163 32.72 -18.80 -28.52
C PHE A 163 33.78 -18.97 -29.62
N ARG A 164 33.60 -19.97 -30.50
CA ARG A 164 34.44 -20.18 -31.68
C ARG A 164 33.53 -20.28 -32.88
N GLN A 165 33.68 -19.34 -33.82
CA GLN A 165 33.00 -19.43 -35.10
C GLN A 165 33.59 -20.61 -35.87
N GLY A 166 32.76 -21.56 -36.29
CA GLY A 166 33.21 -22.70 -37.09
C GLY A 166 33.88 -22.20 -38.36
N ALA A 167 35.02 -22.81 -38.73
CA ALA A 167 35.68 -22.54 -40.00
C ALA A 167 34.72 -22.89 -41.15
N ARG A 168 34.63 -21.97 -42.11
CA ARG A 168 33.77 -22.11 -43.29
C ARG A 168 34.42 -23.02 -44.34
#